data_AF-A0A223V9J0-F1
#
_entry.id   AF-A0A223V9J0-F1
#
_cell.length_a   1.000
_cell.length_b   1.000
_cell.length_c   1.000
_cell.angle_alpha   90.00
_cell.angle_beta   90.00
_cell.angle_gamma   90.00
#
_symmetry.space_group_name_H-M   'P 1'
#
loop_
_entity.id
_entity.type
_entity.pdbx_description
1 polymer ?
#
loop_
_entity_poly.entity_id
_entity_poly.type
_entity_poly.pdbx_seq_one_letter_code
_entity_poly.pdbx_strand_id
1 'polypeptide(L)'
;MIKFFRKIRQNLIMENRTTKYLKYAIGEIALVMIGILLALQVNNWNQDRLNKNLEFQYYERLLDDVREEKLIIEATLNYSKQVSEHAKSAVAVFENSSNANPDPVANLVDMYQASQLLDPYSASSTYQELIASGQINLIQNDSVKTALIRYYDIGWSESGATILENTYRKNLRGKMPDDVQTKIRSYCGDTYVKTGNSYFPRLPKECNIQLDHNYAKSVVEALLKDESLKNDLRYLIGNESGKTNDLMATMLRLENLNLLLERINHD
;
A
#
# COMPACT_ATOMS: atom_id res chain seq x y z
N MET A 1 -6.66 17.97 -58.48
CA MET A 1 -5.30 17.43 -58.71
C MET A 1 -5.25 16.28 -59.73
N ILE A 2 -6.08 15.24 -59.61
CA ILE A 2 -6.01 14.04 -60.49
C ILE A 2 -6.11 14.37 -62.00
N LYS A 3 -6.95 15.33 -62.42
CA LYS A 3 -7.12 15.67 -63.86
C LYS A 3 -5.90 16.38 -64.47
N PHE A 4 -5.14 17.14 -63.68
CA PHE A 4 -3.98 17.91 -64.15
C PHE A 4 -2.78 16.98 -64.39
N PHE A 5 -2.45 16.16 -63.41
CA PHE A 5 -1.43 15.11 -63.51
C PHE A 5 -1.77 14.07 -64.59
N ARG A 6 -3.06 13.73 -64.78
CA ARG A 6 -3.52 12.84 -65.84
C ARG A 6 -3.23 13.37 -67.25
N LYS A 7 -3.40 14.67 -67.49
CA LYS A 7 -3.21 15.28 -68.81
C LYS A 7 -1.72 15.39 -69.18
N ILE A 8 -0.87 15.62 -68.19
CA ILE A 8 0.60 15.62 -68.34
C ILE A 8 1.12 14.20 -68.62
N ARG A 9 0.60 13.18 -67.93
CA ARG A 9 0.93 11.76 -68.21
C ARG A 9 0.61 11.36 -69.64
N GLN A 10 -0.57 11.72 -70.14
CA GLN A 10 -1.00 11.39 -71.50
C GLN A 10 -0.10 12.02 -72.57
N ASN A 11 0.27 13.30 -72.39
CA ASN A 11 1.17 13.99 -73.32
C ASN A 11 2.62 13.44 -73.32
N LEU A 12 3.15 13.03 -72.16
CA LEU A 12 4.52 12.49 -72.06
C LEU A 12 4.67 11.08 -72.65
N ILE A 13 3.61 10.28 -72.63
CA ILE A 13 3.57 8.94 -73.24
C ILE A 13 3.45 9.05 -74.78
N MET A 14 2.69 10.02 -75.30
CA MET A 14 2.55 10.24 -76.74
C MET A 14 3.84 10.73 -77.44
N GLU A 15 4.76 11.38 -76.71
CA GLU A 15 6.03 11.89 -77.27
C GLU A 15 7.21 10.89 -77.28
N ASN A 16 7.01 9.60 -76.95
CA ASN A 16 8.09 8.59 -76.84
C ASN A 16 9.19 8.94 -75.81
N ARG A 17 8.87 9.78 -74.80
CA ARG A 17 9.80 10.27 -73.76
C ARG A 17 9.68 9.51 -72.45
N THR A 18 9.85 8.19 -72.51
CA THR A 18 9.77 7.27 -71.36
C THR A 18 10.65 7.71 -70.17
N THR A 19 11.86 8.22 -70.42
CA THR A 19 12.76 8.73 -69.37
C THR A 19 12.22 9.95 -68.62
N LYS A 20 11.47 10.85 -69.29
CA LYS A 20 10.84 12.01 -68.62
C LYS A 20 9.63 11.60 -67.80
N TYR A 21 8.85 10.63 -68.30
CA TYR A 21 7.73 10.05 -67.57
C TYR A 21 8.18 9.36 -66.28
N LEU A 22 9.26 8.58 -66.33
CA LEU A 22 9.80 7.88 -65.16
C LEU A 22 10.22 8.86 -64.05
N LYS A 23 10.94 9.95 -64.42
CA LYS A 23 11.34 11.00 -63.48
C LYS A 23 10.15 11.70 -62.82
N TYR A 24 9.09 11.94 -63.59
CA TYR A 24 7.88 12.58 -63.07
C TYR A 24 7.08 11.67 -62.14
N ALA A 25 6.93 10.39 -62.49
CA ALA A 25 6.26 9.40 -61.65
C ALA A 25 7.00 9.17 -60.32
N ILE A 26 8.34 9.18 -60.33
CA ILE A 26 9.16 9.14 -59.10
C ILE A 26 8.88 10.38 -58.24
N GLY A 27 8.79 11.56 -58.84
CA GLY A 27 8.43 12.79 -58.13
C GLY A 27 7.04 12.76 -57.48
N GLU A 28 6.03 12.23 -58.18
CA GLU A 28 4.68 12.05 -57.64
C GLU A 28 4.66 11.08 -56.46
N ILE A 29 5.35 9.93 -56.57
CA ILE A 29 5.45 8.95 -55.49
C ILE A 29 6.17 9.57 -54.29
N ALA A 30 7.28 10.29 -54.50
CA ALA A 30 8.00 10.98 -53.43
C ALA A 30 7.12 12.02 -52.72
N LEU A 31 6.32 12.80 -53.46
CA LEU A 31 5.42 13.80 -52.89
C LEU A 31 4.28 13.16 -52.07
N VAL A 32 3.70 12.07 -52.55
CA VAL A 32 2.70 11.29 -51.80
C VAL A 32 3.31 10.69 -50.53
N MET A 33 4.51 10.11 -50.61
CA MET A 33 5.21 9.57 -49.44
C MET A 33 5.48 10.66 -48.39
N ILE A 34 5.95 11.85 -48.80
CA ILE A 34 6.13 13.00 -47.91
C ILE A 34 4.80 13.38 -47.23
N GLY A 35 3.70 13.43 -47.99
CA GLY A 35 2.37 13.72 -47.43
C GLY A 35 1.94 12.71 -46.37
N ILE A 36 2.14 11.41 -46.61
CA ILE A 36 1.82 10.34 -45.65
C ILE A 36 2.71 10.43 -44.41
N LEU A 37 4.02 10.65 -44.58
CA LEU A 37 4.97 10.77 -43.47
C LEU A 37 4.64 11.98 -42.59
N LEU A 38 4.30 13.13 -43.17
CA LEU A 38 3.87 14.31 -42.40
C LEU A 38 2.58 14.04 -41.63
N ALA A 39 1.59 13.39 -42.26
CA ALA A 39 0.34 13.03 -41.58
C ALA A 39 0.58 12.07 -40.40
N LEU A 40 1.42 11.04 -40.59
CA LEU A 40 1.83 10.12 -39.53
C LEU A 40 2.60 10.84 -38.42
N GLN A 41 3.50 11.76 -38.77
CA GLN A 41 4.28 12.51 -37.80
C GLN A 41 3.40 13.41 -36.92
N VAL A 42 2.42 14.11 -37.52
CA VAL A 42 1.45 14.91 -36.77
C VAL A 42 0.60 14.04 -35.84
N ASN A 43 0.16 12.88 -36.32
CA ASN A 43 -0.61 11.94 -35.49
C ASN A 43 0.22 11.40 -34.31
N ASN A 44 1.45 10.95 -34.56
CA ASN A 44 2.35 10.44 -33.53
C ASN A 44 2.65 11.53 -32.49
N TRP A 45 2.92 12.76 -32.91
CA TRP A 45 3.15 13.88 -31.99
C TRP A 45 1.94 14.18 -31.10
N ASN A 46 0.73 14.11 -31.65
CA ASN A 46 -0.49 14.28 -30.86
C ASN A 46 -0.68 13.12 -29.85
N GLN A 47 -0.40 11.88 -30.25
CA GLN A 47 -0.46 10.72 -29.35
C GLN A 47 0.59 10.82 -28.24
N ASP A 48 1.83 11.20 -28.55
CA ASP A 48 2.89 11.40 -27.56
C ASP A 48 2.51 12.49 -26.55
N ARG A 49 1.88 13.58 -27.00
CA ARG A 49 1.37 14.62 -26.11
C ARG A 49 0.28 14.09 -25.17
N LEU A 50 -0.68 13.32 -25.69
CA LEU A 50 -1.74 12.73 -24.87
C LEU A 50 -1.18 11.73 -23.86
N ASN A 51 -0.23 10.89 -24.28
CA ASN A 51 0.44 9.92 -23.42
C ASN A 51 1.22 10.60 -22.30
N LYS A 52 1.94 11.69 -22.58
CA LYS A 52 2.63 12.49 -21.56
C LYS A 52 1.67 13.12 -20.54
N ASN A 53 0.54 13.65 -21.00
CA ASN A 53 -0.48 14.20 -20.11
C ASN A 53 -1.08 13.12 -19.20
N LEU A 54 -1.27 11.90 -19.72
CA LEU A 54 -1.75 10.77 -18.95
C LEU A 54 -0.69 10.24 -17.97
N GLU A 55 0.56 10.19 -18.39
CA GLU A 55 1.71 9.85 -17.53
C GLU A 55 1.79 10.81 -16.33
N PHE A 56 1.66 12.12 -16.56
CA PHE A 56 1.65 13.12 -15.49
C PHE A 56 0.51 12.90 -14.49
N GLN A 57 -0.71 12.65 -14.98
CA GLN A 57 -1.85 12.33 -14.10
C GLN A 57 -1.60 11.07 -13.26
N TYR A 58 -0.92 10.06 -13.82
CA TYR A 58 -0.53 8.89 -13.06
C TYR A 58 0.50 9.20 -11.99
N TYR A 59 1.48 10.05 -12.24
CA TYR A 59 2.43 10.47 -11.21
C TYR A 59 1.74 11.19 -10.04
N GLU A 60 0.79 12.09 -10.31
CA GLU A 60 0.02 12.76 -9.25
C GLU A 60 -0.76 11.77 -8.38
N ARG A 61 -1.47 10.84 -9.03
CA ARG A 61 -2.25 9.80 -8.34
C ARG A 61 -1.35 8.83 -7.54
N LEU A 62 -0.22 8.43 -8.10
CA LEU A 62 0.77 7.59 -7.42
C LEU A 62 1.37 8.29 -6.20
N LEU A 63 1.60 9.60 -6.29
CA LEU A 63 2.09 10.39 -5.16
C LEU A 63 1.06 10.47 -4.03
N ASP A 64 -0.22 10.61 -4.36
CA ASP A 64 -1.30 10.57 -3.37
C ASP A 64 -1.43 9.18 -2.73
N ASP A 65 -1.39 8.10 -3.52
CA ASP A 65 -1.36 6.72 -3.03
C ASP A 65 -0.18 6.49 -2.07
N VAL A 66 1.05 6.92 -2.43
CA VAL A 66 2.26 6.79 -1.60
C VAL A 66 2.16 7.59 -0.29
N ARG A 67 1.50 8.76 -0.30
CA ARG A 67 1.26 9.53 0.92
C ARG A 67 0.25 8.85 1.84
N GLU A 68 -0.80 8.26 1.28
CA GLU A 68 -1.76 7.47 2.07
C GLU A 68 -1.10 6.20 2.64
N GLU A 69 -0.33 5.49 1.82
CA GLU A 69 0.47 4.33 2.19
C GLU A 69 1.35 4.62 3.43
N LYS A 70 1.99 5.79 3.46
CA LYS A 70 2.80 6.22 4.59
C LYS A 70 1.98 6.29 5.88
N LEU A 71 0.80 6.92 5.82
CA LEU A 71 -0.09 7.05 6.98
C LEU A 71 -0.58 5.68 7.46
N ILE A 72 -0.85 4.74 6.54
CA ILE A 72 -1.26 3.37 6.89
C ILE A 72 -0.13 2.64 7.62
N ILE A 73 1.11 2.72 7.12
CA ILE A 73 2.26 2.08 7.77
C ILE A 73 2.51 2.70 9.15
N GLU A 74 2.45 4.04 9.29
CA GLU A 74 2.59 4.74 10.57
C GLU A 74 1.53 4.31 11.59
N ALA A 75 0.26 4.23 11.17
CA ALA A 75 -0.82 3.75 12.01
C ALA A 75 -0.61 2.30 12.44
N THR A 76 -0.17 1.44 11.52
CA THR A 76 0.10 0.02 11.80
C THR A 76 1.25 -0.16 12.79
N LEU A 77 2.33 0.61 12.62
CA LEU A 77 3.46 0.67 13.57
C LEU A 77 3.00 1.11 14.95
N ASN A 78 2.18 2.16 15.03
CA ASN A 78 1.67 2.68 16.29
C ASN A 78 0.75 1.66 17.00
N TYR A 79 -0.10 0.98 16.25
CA TYR A 79 -0.98 -0.06 16.77
C TYR A 79 -0.18 -1.25 17.30
N SER A 80 0.75 -1.78 16.50
CA SER A 80 1.67 -2.87 16.88
C SER A 80 2.45 -2.54 18.16
N LYS A 81 2.92 -1.30 18.29
CA LYS A 81 3.59 -0.84 19.51
C LYS A 81 2.67 -0.86 20.73
N GLN A 82 1.43 -0.37 20.63
CA GLN A 82 0.47 -0.40 21.73
C GLN A 82 0.12 -1.84 22.14
N VAL A 83 -0.10 -2.73 21.18
CA VAL A 83 -0.31 -4.17 21.44
C VAL A 83 0.91 -4.76 22.15
N SER A 84 2.13 -4.46 21.69
CA SER A 84 3.37 -4.92 22.33
C SER A 84 3.55 -4.40 23.76
N GLU A 85 3.15 -3.16 24.03
CA GLU A 85 3.17 -2.57 25.37
C GLU A 85 2.22 -3.30 26.32
N HIS A 86 0.97 -3.52 25.92
CA HIS A 86 0.02 -4.32 26.69
C HIS A 86 0.49 -5.77 26.87
N ALA A 87 1.09 -6.37 25.83
CA ALA A 87 1.63 -7.72 25.91
C ALA A 87 2.77 -7.83 26.93
N LYS A 88 3.65 -6.82 27.00
CA LYS A 88 4.73 -6.75 28.01
C LYS A 88 4.16 -6.56 29.42
N SER A 89 3.12 -5.74 29.60
CA SER A 89 2.44 -5.59 30.89
C SER A 89 1.81 -6.91 31.33
N ALA A 90 1.11 -7.60 30.41
CA ALA A 90 0.48 -8.90 30.70
C ALA A 90 1.53 -9.98 31.04
N VAL A 91 2.66 -10.05 30.33
CA VAL A 91 3.68 -11.09 30.58
C VAL A 91 4.37 -10.88 31.93
N ALA A 92 4.53 -9.62 32.37
CA ALA A 92 5.07 -9.31 33.69
C ALA A 92 4.21 -9.92 34.82
N VAL A 93 2.89 -9.99 34.65
CA VAL A 93 1.97 -10.66 35.59
C VAL A 93 2.22 -12.18 35.59
N PHE A 94 2.36 -12.81 34.41
CA PHE A 94 2.71 -14.24 34.28
C PHE A 94 4.11 -14.60 34.82
N GLU A 95 5.01 -13.62 34.93
CA GLU A 95 6.37 -13.79 35.41
C GLU A 95 6.54 -13.39 36.88
N ASN A 96 5.46 -12.91 37.54
CA ASN A 96 5.50 -12.36 38.89
C ASN A 96 6.62 -11.31 39.04
N SER A 97 6.75 -10.44 38.03
CA SER A 97 7.78 -9.41 38.00
C SER A 97 7.45 -8.26 38.95
N SER A 98 8.47 -7.59 39.47
CA SER A 98 8.30 -6.45 40.40
C SER A 98 7.62 -5.23 39.79
N ASN A 99 7.59 -5.14 38.46
CA ASN A 99 6.90 -4.09 37.71
C ASN A 99 5.47 -4.49 37.25
N ALA A 100 4.98 -5.68 37.64
CA ALA A 100 3.62 -6.08 37.32
C ALA A 100 2.61 -5.13 38.01
N ASN A 101 1.58 -4.72 37.28
CA ASN A 101 0.54 -3.86 37.84
C ASN A 101 -0.26 -4.66 38.90
N PRO A 102 -0.38 -4.17 40.14
CA PRO A 102 -1.11 -4.89 41.19
C PRO A 102 -2.63 -4.89 41.01
N ASP A 103 -3.17 -4.06 40.11
CA ASP A 103 -4.61 -4.02 39.83
C ASP A 103 -5.03 -5.15 38.86
N PRO A 104 -5.81 -6.16 39.32
CA PRO A 104 -6.29 -7.24 38.48
C PRO A 104 -7.23 -6.77 37.37
N VAL A 105 -7.93 -5.64 37.54
CA VAL A 105 -8.77 -5.09 36.45
C VAL A 105 -7.88 -4.61 35.31
N ALA A 106 -6.83 -3.85 35.63
CA ALA A 106 -5.82 -3.44 34.66
C ALA A 106 -5.12 -4.64 34.01
N ASN A 107 -4.81 -5.71 34.77
CA ASN A 107 -4.22 -6.92 34.20
C ASN A 107 -5.12 -7.57 33.14
N LEU A 108 -6.43 -7.68 33.39
CA LEU A 108 -7.38 -8.23 32.41
C LEU A 108 -7.48 -7.35 31.16
N VAL A 109 -7.42 -6.03 31.33
CA VAL A 109 -7.35 -5.08 30.21
C VAL A 109 -6.07 -5.30 29.39
N ASP A 110 -4.91 -5.36 30.02
CA ASP A 110 -3.62 -5.59 29.33
C ASP A 110 -3.62 -6.92 28.58
N MET A 111 -4.09 -8.00 29.23
CA MET A 111 -4.22 -9.31 28.57
C MET A 111 -5.15 -9.22 27.35
N TYR A 112 -6.31 -8.58 27.48
CA TYR A 112 -7.25 -8.44 26.38
C TYR A 112 -6.71 -7.56 25.24
N GLN A 113 -6.07 -6.43 25.55
CA GLN A 113 -5.52 -5.52 24.55
C GLN A 113 -4.32 -6.12 23.82
N ALA A 114 -3.50 -6.92 24.50
CA ALA A 114 -2.47 -7.74 23.86
C ALA A 114 -3.04 -8.72 22.82
N SER A 115 -4.32 -9.10 22.93
CA SER A 115 -4.99 -9.96 21.95
C SER A 115 -5.49 -9.23 20.70
N GLN A 116 -5.36 -7.91 20.62
CA GLN A 116 -5.90 -7.14 19.50
C GLN A 116 -5.13 -7.32 18.21
N LEU A 117 -5.81 -7.10 17.10
CA LEU A 117 -5.29 -7.31 15.75
C LEU A 117 -5.71 -6.14 14.87
N LEU A 118 -4.77 -5.73 14.02
CA LEU A 118 -5.00 -4.78 12.95
C LEU A 118 -4.50 -5.42 11.65
N ASP A 119 -5.43 -5.60 10.71
CA ASP A 119 -5.16 -6.04 9.35
C ASP A 119 -4.87 -4.78 8.50
N PRO A 120 -3.61 -4.53 8.12
CA PRO A 120 -3.30 -3.39 7.27
C PRO A 120 -3.65 -3.67 5.81
N TYR A 121 -3.67 -2.61 5.01
CA TYR A 121 -3.84 -2.68 3.57
C TYR A 121 -2.79 -1.79 2.89
N SER A 122 -2.55 -2.01 1.59
CA SER A 122 -1.68 -1.15 0.79
C SER A 122 -2.53 -0.25 -0.10
N ALA A 123 -2.21 1.05 -0.11
CA ALA A 123 -2.73 2.03 -1.06
C ALA A 123 -2.03 1.84 -2.42
N SER A 124 -2.49 0.82 -3.14
CA SER A 124 -1.89 0.36 -4.41
C SER A 124 -2.83 0.55 -5.61
N SER A 125 -3.90 1.33 -5.46
CA SER A 125 -4.99 1.43 -6.45
C SER A 125 -4.49 1.85 -7.83
N THR A 126 -3.66 2.89 -7.91
CA THR A 126 -3.13 3.41 -9.17
C THR A 126 -2.09 2.47 -9.76
N TYR A 127 -1.26 1.83 -8.93
CA TYR A 127 -0.31 0.81 -9.40
C TYR A 127 -1.04 -0.39 -10.01
N GLN A 128 -2.08 -0.89 -9.35
CA GLN A 128 -2.90 -2.00 -9.85
C GLN A 128 -3.57 -1.65 -11.18
N GLU A 129 -4.09 -0.43 -11.33
CA GLU A 129 -4.65 0.06 -12.59
C GLU A 129 -3.60 0.09 -13.71
N LEU A 130 -2.40 0.62 -13.45
CA LEU A 130 -1.29 0.67 -14.40
C LEU A 130 -0.87 -0.73 -14.88
N ILE A 131 -0.82 -1.71 -13.98
CA ILE A 131 -0.46 -3.10 -14.30
C ILE A 131 -1.60 -3.77 -15.08
N ALA A 132 -2.84 -3.68 -14.60
CA ALA A 132 -3.99 -4.35 -15.21
C ALA A 132 -4.31 -3.84 -16.63
N SER A 133 -4.09 -2.55 -16.88
CA SER A 133 -4.29 -1.92 -18.19
C SER A 133 -3.09 -2.02 -19.12
N GLY A 134 -1.92 -2.47 -18.63
CA GLY A 134 -0.66 -2.43 -19.36
C GLY A 134 -0.06 -1.03 -19.54
N GLN A 135 -0.66 -0.01 -18.91
CA GLN A 135 -0.24 1.39 -18.98
C GLN A 135 1.00 1.71 -18.14
N ILE A 136 1.53 0.76 -17.37
CA ILE A 136 2.85 0.88 -16.74
C ILE A 136 3.97 1.23 -17.76
N ASN A 137 3.78 0.88 -19.04
CA ASN A 137 4.70 1.23 -20.12
C ASN A 137 4.66 2.72 -20.51
N LEU A 138 3.64 3.47 -20.09
CA LEU A 138 3.57 4.92 -20.28
C LEU A 138 4.60 5.66 -19.42
N ILE A 139 4.93 5.11 -18.24
CA ILE A 139 5.94 5.65 -17.33
C ILE A 139 7.31 5.60 -18.03
N GLN A 140 7.82 6.72 -18.53
CA GLN A 140 9.08 6.77 -19.29
C GLN A 140 10.30 6.73 -18.37
N ASN A 141 10.17 7.21 -17.13
CA ASN A 141 11.25 7.19 -16.16
C ASN A 141 11.47 5.77 -15.62
N ASP A 142 12.47 5.07 -16.16
CA ASP A 142 12.75 3.67 -15.79
C ASP A 142 13.14 3.49 -14.32
N SER A 143 13.74 4.51 -13.69
CA SER A 143 14.05 4.49 -12.26
C SER A 143 12.77 4.45 -11.42
N VAL A 144 11.79 5.30 -11.75
CA VAL A 144 10.48 5.32 -11.07
C VAL A 144 9.68 4.07 -11.37
N LYS A 145 9.60 3.65 -12.63
CA LYS A 145 8.93 2.41 -13.03
C LYS A 145 9.47 1.20 -12.23
N THR A 146 10.79 1.06 -12.15
CA THR A 146 11.43 -0.03 -11.42
C THR A 146 11.19 0.06 -9.92
N ALA A 147 11.24 1.27 -9.35
CA ALA A 147 10.98 1.48 -7.93
C ALA A 147 9.53 1.13 -7.55
N LEU A 148 8.55 1.54 -8.37
CA LEU A 148 7.14 1.19 -8.19
C LEU A 148 6.92 -0.32 -8.18
N ILE A 149 7.41 -1.01 -9.23
CA ILE A 149 7.27 -2.47 -9.36
C ILE A 149 7.87 -3.16 -8.13
N ARG A 150 9.11 -2.82 -7.78
CA ARG A 150 9.79 -3.44 -6.63
C ARG A 150 9.10 -3.17 -5.30
N TYR A 151 8.52 -1.99 -5.12
CA TYR A 151 7.83 -1.66 -3.88
C TYR A 151 6.55 -2.49 -3.73
N TYR A 152 5.69 -2.51 -4.76
CA TYR A 152 4.39 -3.14 -4.69
C TYR A 152 4.43 -4.67 -4.87
N ASP A 153 5.39 -5.23 -5.60
CA ASP A 153 5.55 -6.69 -5.77
C ASP A 153 5.88 -7.40 -4.44
N ILE A 154 6.43 -6.68 -3.45
CA ILE A 154 6.69 -7.24 -2.12
C ILE A 154 5.38 -7.61 -1.40
N GLY A 155 4.28 -6.91 -1.68
CA GLY A 155 2.99 -7.15 -1.02
C GLY A 155 3.09 -7.03 0.50
N TRP A 156 3.66 -5.93 1.00
CA TRP A 156 4.07 -5.82 2.41
C TRP A 156 2.93 -6.05 3.40
N SER A 157 1.69 -5.65 3.07
CA SER A 157 0.50 -5.84 3.91
C SER A 157 0.08 -7.30 4.06
N GLU A 158 0.52 -8.15 3.12
CA GLU A 158 0.25 -9.60 3.11
C GLU A 158 1.50 -10.42 3.46
N SER A 159 2.59 -9.74 3.87
CA SER A 159 3.82 -10.41 4.27
C SER A 159 3.60 -11.33 5.48
N GLY A 160 4.41 -12.38 5.58
CA GLY A 160 4.33 -13.36 6.68
C GLY A 160 4.32 -12.69 8.05
N ALA A 161 5.14 -11.65 8.28
CA ALA A 161 5.17 -10.91 9.54
C ALA A 161 3.84 -10.22 9.92
N THR A 162 2.97 -9.98 8.94
CA THR A 162 1.70 -9.25 9.10
C THR A 162 0.50 -10.18 9.24
N ILE A 163 0.56 -11.38 8.62
CA ILE A 163 -0.55 -12.36 8.59
C ILE A 163 -0.37 -13.55 9.55
N LEU A 164 0.66 -13.53 10.41
CA LEU A 164 0.91 -14.60 11.38
C LEU A 164 -0.31 -14.82 12.29
N GLU A 165 -0.66 -16.10 12.50
CA GLU A 165 -1.75 -16.46 13.40
C GLU A 165 -1.44 -15.99 14.82
N ASN A 166 -2.36 -15.22 15.40
CA ASN A 166 -2.28 -14.81 16.80
C ASN A 166 -2.92 -15.88 17.69
N THR A 167 -2.15 -16.92 17.99
CA THR A 167 -2.56 -18.03 18.88
C THR A 167 -2.94 -17.52 20.27
N TYR A 168 -2.24 -16.49 20.78
CA TYR A 168 -2.57 -15.84 22.05
C TYR A 168 -4.02 -15.34 22.06
N ARG A 169 -4.45 -14.66 21.00
CA ARG A 169 -5.83 -14.17 20.88
C ARG A 169 -6.85 -15.31 20.94
N LYS A 170 -6.61 -16.38 20.19
CA LYS A 170 -7.49 -17.56 20.20
C LYS A 170 -7.59 -18.18 21.59
N ASN A 171 -6.45 -18.40 22.23
CA ASN A 171 -6.37 -19.07 23.53
C ASN A 171 -6.90 -18.20 24.67
N LEU A 172 -6.58 -16.91 24.68
CA LEU A 172 -7.07 -15.98 25.69
C LEU A 172 -8.59 -15.81 25.58
N ARG A 173 -9.10 -15.53 24.38
CA ARG A 173 -10.55 -15.26 24.19
C ARG A 173 -11.42 -16.50 24.35
N GLY A 174 -10.84 -17.70 24.25
CA GLY A 174 -11.52 -18.94 24.62
C GLY A 174 -11.59 -19.22 26.13
N LYS A 175 -10.78 -18.51 26.95
CA LYS A 175 -10.64 -18.77 28.40
C LYS A 175 -11.09 -17.62 29.29
N MET A 176 -10.94 -16.38 28.82
CA MET A 176 -11.45 -15.21 29.51
C MET A 176 -12.98 -15.24 29.51
N PRO A 177 -13.65 -15.06 30.67
CA PRO A 177 -15.11 -14.99 30.73
C PRO A 177 -15.69 -13.95 29.75
N ASP A 178 -16.81 -14.29 29.10
CA ASP A 178 -17.42 -13.45 28.07
C ASP A 178 -17.90 -12.09 28.62
N ASP A 179 -18.36 -12.04 29.87
CA ASP A 179 -18.79 -10.81 30.53
C ASP A 179 -17.62 -9.83 30.72
N VAL A 180 -16.43 -10.34 31.09
CA VAL A 180 -15.19 -9.57 31.16
C VAL A 180 -14.81 -9.06 29.77
N GLN A 181 -14.79 -9.95 28.76
CA GLN A 181 -14.47 -9.56 27.38
C GLN A 181 -15.43 -8.50 26.84
N THR A 182 -16.72 -8.65 27.10
CA THR A 182 -17.77 -7.74 26.66
C THR A 182 -17.65 -6.38 27.35
N LYS A 183 -17.32 -6.36 28.64
CA LYS A 183 -17.03 -5.12 29.36
C LYS A 183 -15.82 -4.40 28.77
N ILE A 184 -14.70 -5.09 28.57
CA ILE A 184 -13.50 -4.46 27.96
C ILE A 184 -13.82 -3.96 26.55
N ARG A 185 -14.47 -4.78 25.70
CA ARG A 185 -14.82 -4.40 24.33
C ARG A 185 -15.71 -3.15 24.26
N SER A 186 -16.66 -3.01 25.19
CA SER A 186 -17.63 -1.92 25.18
C SER A 186 -17.03 -0.56 25.58
N TYR A 187 -15.98 -0.56 26.41
CA TYR A 187 -15.38 0.66 26.96
C TYR A 187 -13.99 0.94 26.40
N CYS A 188 -13.34 -0.08 25.85
CA CYS A 188 -11.93 -0.06 25.48
C CYS A 188 -11.66 -0.67 24.10
N GLY A 189 -12.68 -0.75 23.24
CA GLY A 189 -12.49 -1.09 21.84
C GLY A 189 -11.66 -0.04 21.10
N ASP A 190 -11.25 -0.40 19.89
CA ASP A 190 -10.46 0.47 19.03
C ASP A 190 -11.14 1.82 18.81
N THR A 191 -10.35 2.88 18.86
CA THR A 191 -10.79 4.25 18.54
C THR A 191 -10.18 4.68 17.22
N TYR A 192 -10.88 5.52 16.47
CA TYR A 192 -10.44 5.96 15.15
C TYR A 192 -9.97 7.41 15.19
N VAL A 193 -8.76 7.65 14.70
CA VAL A 193 -8.20 9.00 14.52
C VAL A 193 -8.31 9.36 13.04
N LYS A 194 -8.91 10.51 12.76
CA LYS A 194 -8.95 11.05 11.40
C LYS A 194 -7.60 11.69 11.08
N THR A 195 -6.95 11.22 10.01
CA THR A 195 -5.73 11.81 9.46
C THR A 195 -5.93 12.01 7.96
N GLY A 196 -6.02 13.26 7.53
CA GLY A 196 -6.47 13.59 6.18
C GLY A 196 -7.91 13.13 5.94
N ASN A 197 -8.13 12.34 4.89
CA ASN A 197 -9.43 11.76 4.55
C ASN A 197 -9.64 10.34 5.10
N SER A 198 -8.63 9.75 5.74
CA SER A 198 -8.65 8.37 6.19
C SER A 198 -8.81 8.30 7.72
N TYR A 199 -9.32 7.16 8.21
CA TYR A 199 -9.54 6.89 9.63
C TYR A 199 -8.67 5.72 10.05
N PHE A 200 -7.79 5.96 11.02
CA PHE A 200 -6.83 4.97 11.48
C PHE A 200 -7.19 4.46 12.87
N PRO A 201 -7.29 3.13 13.06
CA PRO A 201 -7.57 2.56 14.36
C PRO A 201 -6.35 2.71 15.28
N ARG A 202 -6.63 2.89 16.56
CA ARG A 202 -5.65 2.86 17.65
C ARG A 202 -6.31 2.29 18.89
N LEU A 203 -5.51 1.75 19.80
CA LEU A 203 -6.01 1.40 21.12
C LEU A 203 -6.29 2.67 21.94
N PRO A 204 -7.30 2.65 22.81
CA PRO A 204 -7.57 3.77 23.69
C PRO A 204 -6.43 3.94 24.70
N LYS A 205 -5.96 5.18 24.91
CA LYS A 205 -4.88 5.50 25.87
C LYS A 205 -5.26 5.14 27.30
N GLU A 206 -6.53 5.26 27.64
CA GLU A 206 -7.07 4.95 28.96
C GLU A 206 -8.25 4.00 28.78
N CYS A 207 -8.31 2.97 29.62
CA CYS A 207 -9.37 1.98 29.64
C CYS A 207 -9.85 1.80 31.08
N ASN A 208 -10.93 2.52 31.41
CA ASN A 208 -11.52 2.47 32.75
C ASN A 208 -12.80 1.62 32.69
N ILE A 209 -12.72 0.39 33.19
CA ILE A 209 -13.88 -0.49 33.32
C ILE A 209 -14.27 -0.67 34.78
N GLN A 210 -15.57 -0.69 35.04
CA GLN A 210 -16.09 -1.06 36.35
C GLN A 210 -16.30 -2.57 36.41
N LEU A 211 -15.44 -3.26 37.17
CA LEU A 211 -15.48 -4.69 37.42
C LEU A 211 -15.19 -4.94 38.91
N ASP A 212 -15.86 -5.91 39.52
CA ASP A 212 -15.57 -6.28 40.91
C ASP A 212 -14.12 -6.77 41.04
N HIS A 213 -13.38 -6.24 42.01
CA HIS A 213 -11.94 -6.48 42.13
C HIS A 213 -11.62 -7.92 42.55
N ASN A 214 -12.45 -8.55 43.39
CA ASN A 214 -12.25 -9.94 43.81
C ASN A 214 -12.57 -10.89 42.64
N TYR A 215 -13.62 -10.61 41.88
CA TYR A 215 -13.93 -11.33 40.67
C TYR A 215 -12.80 -11.21 39.64
N ALA A 216 -12.34 -9.99 39.35
CA ALA A 216 -11.22 -9.75 38.43
C ALA A 216 -9.98 -10.54 38.84
N LYS A 217 -9.62 -10.50 40.13
CA LYS A 217 -8.51 -11.27 40.69
C LYS A 217 -8.67 -12.77 40.47
N SER A 218 -9.86 -13.32 40.72
CA SER A 218 -10.14 -14.75 40.50
C SER A 218 -9.97 -15.17 39.04
N VAL A 219 -10.34 -14.28 38.09
CA VAL A 219 -10.17 -14.53 36.65
C VAL A 219 -8.69 -14.48 36.26
N VAL A 220 -7.94 -13.49 36.75
CA VAL A 220 -6.49 -13.40 36.53
C VAL A 220 -5.80 -14.67 37.05
N GLU A 221 -6.08 -15.09 38.29
CA GLU A 221 -5.51 -16.31 38.88
C GLU A 221 -5.87 -17.58 38.10
N ALA A 222 -7.05 -17.64 37.48
CA ALA A 222 -7.43 -18.74 36.61
C ALA A 222 -6.63 -18.74 35.29
N LEU A 223 -6.47 -17.57 34.65
CA LEU A 223 -5.69 -17.42 33.42
C LEU A 223 -4.19 -17.70 33.65
N LEU A 224 -3.64 -17.29 34.80
CA LEU A 224 -2.23 -17.51 35.15
C LEU A 224 -1.84 -18.98 35.28
N LYS A 225 -2.80 -19.89 35.53
CA LYS A 225 -2.53 -21.34 35.62
C LYS A 225 -2.28 -21.98 34.27
N ASP A 226 -2.56 -21.28 33.17
CA ASP A 226 -2.37 -21.79 31.82
C ASP A 226 -1.03 -21.32 31.22
N GLU A 227 -0.03 -22.21 31.29
CA GLU A 227 1.30 -21.97 30.72
C GLU A 227 1.28 -21.70 29.20
N SER A 228 0.25 -22.15 28.47
CA SER A 228 0.14 -21.84 27.03
C SER A 228 -0.02 -20.35 26.78
N LEU A 229 -0.78 -19.63 27.62
CA LEU A 229 -0.99 -18.20 27.47
C LEU A 229 0.32 -17.41 27.64
N LYS A 230 1.17 -17.81 28.59
CA LYS A 230 2.49 -17.20 28.80
C LYS A 230 3.40 -17.41 27.59
N ASN A 231 3.44 -18.63 27.05
CA ASN A 231 4.26 -18.95 25.89
C ASN A 231 3.78 -18.23 24.63
N ASP A 232 2.47 -18.22 24.40
CA ASP A 232 1.84 -17.49 23.29
C ASP A 232 2.11 -15.98 23.38
N LEU A 233 2.10 -15.41 24.58
CA LEU A 233 2.36 -14.00 24.80
C LEU A 233 3.82 -13.62 24.52
N ARG A 234 4.78 -14.47 24.95
CA ARG A 234 6.20 -14.29 24.60
C ARG A 234 6.42 -14.39 23.10
N TYR A 235 5.75 -15.33 22.45
CA TYR A 235 5.78 -15.49 20.99
C TYR A 235 5.21 -14.25 20.29
N LEU A 236 4.06 -13.75 20.74
CA LEU A 236 3.44 -12.52 20.25
C LEU A 236 4.40 -11.32 20.36
N ILE A 237 5.04 -11.12 21.52
CA ILE A 237 5.99 -10.00 21.71
C ILE A 237 7.13 -10.07 20.68
N GLY A 238 7.66 -11.27 20.42
CA GLY A 238 8.69 -11.48 19.40
C GLY A 238 8.18 -11.14 17.99
N ASN A 239 6.99 -11.60 17.65
CA ASN A 239 6.38 -11.34 16.34
C ASN A 239 6.05 -9.87 16.13
N GLU A 240 5.49 -9.16 17.13
CA GLU A 240 5.23 -7.73 17.03
C GLU A 240 6.53 -6.93 16.84
N SER A 241 7.63 -7.35 17.48
CA SER A 241 8.94 -6.75 17.23
C SER A 241 9.44 -7.01 15.81
N GLY A 242 9.26 -8.22 15.29
CA GLY A 242 9.60 -8.56 13.90
C GLY A 242 8.79 -7.73 12.90
N LYS A 243 7.46 -7.71 13.07
CA LYS A 243 6.52 -6.89 12.28
C LYS A 243 6.92 -5.42 12.27
N THR A 244 7.24 -4.86 13.44
CA THR A 244 7.69 -3.46 13.55
C THR A 244 8.96 -3.20 12.74
N ASN A 245 9.95 -4.10 12.79
CA ASN A 245 11.19 -3.98 12.03
C ASN A 245 10.95 -4.05 10.51
N ASP A 246 10.10 -4.97 10.06
CA ASP A 246 9.76 -5.13 8.65
C ASP A 246 8.98 -3.93 8.10
N LEU A 247 8.09 -3.37 8.92
CA LEU A 247 7.36 -2.13 8.59
C LEU A 247 8.30 -0.92 8.53
N MET A 248 9.30 -0.82 9.41
CA MET A 248 10.33 0.23 9.33
C MET A 248 11.14 0.12 8.03
N ALA A 249 11.55 -1.09 7.65
CA ALA A 249 12.24 -1.31 6.37
C ALA A 249 11.35 -0.97 5.16
N THR A 250 10.05 -1.27 5.25
CA THR A 250 9.07 -0.90 4.23
C THR A 250 8.89 0.62 4.14
N MET A 251 8.83 1.31 5.28
CA MET A 251 8.78 2.78 5.33
C MET A 251 9.97 3.41 4.61
N LEU A 252 11.20 2.92 4.86
CA LEU A 252 12.40 3.42 4.17
C LEU A 252 12.31 3.25 2.65
N ARG A 253 11.76 2.13 2.17
CA ARG A 253 11.55 1.92 0.72
C ARG A 253 10.48 2.88 0.17
N LEU A 254 9.39 3.09 0.91
CA LEU A 254 8.33 4.02 0.54
C LEU A 254 8.84 5.45 0.47
N GLU A 255 9.64 5.89 1.43
CA GLU A 255 10.23 7.25 1.44
C GLU A 255 11.15 7.47 0.23
N ASN A 256 11.94 6.47 -0.15
CA ASN A 256 12.74 6.55 -1.38
C ASN A 256 11.87 6.66 -2.63
N LEU A 257 10.76 5.90 -2.71
CA LEU A 257 9.81 6.00 -3.82
C LEU A 257 9.14 7.38 -3.86
N ASN A 258 8.71 7.91 -2.71
CA ASN A 258 8.12 9.24 -2.59
C ASN A 258 9.08 10.32 -3.11
N LEU A 259 10.36 10.28 -2.70
CA LEU A 259 11.37 11.24 -3.16
C LEU A 259 11.59 11.19 -4.69
N LEU A 260 11.49 10.00 -5.30
CA LEU A 260 11.61 9.88 -6.75
C LEU A 260 10.39 10.48 -7.46
N LEU A 261 9.17 10.23 -6.95
CA LEU A 261 7.93 10.78 -7.50
C LEU A 261 7.86 12.31 -7.35
N GLU A 262 8.26 12.84 -6.20
CA GLU A 262 8.28 14.29 -5.94
C GLU A 262 9.22 15.03 -6.90
N ARG A 263 10.38 14.45 -7.23
CA ARG A 263 11.30 15.06 -8.20
C ARG A 263 10.67 15.22 -9.58
N ILE A 264 9.90 14.23 -10.02
CA ILE A 264 9.22 14.30 -11.33
C ILE A 264 8.14 15.38 -11.33
N ASN A 265 7.43 15.57 -10.22
CA ASN A 265 6.35 16.55 -10.17
C ASN A 265 6.84 18.03 -10.11
N HIS A 266 8.15 18.23 -9.97
CA HIS A 266 8.79 19.55 -9.93
C HIS A 266 9.58 19.91 -11.19
N ASP A 267 9.73 18.99 -12.14
CA ASP A 267 10.42 19.15 -13.44
C ASP A 267 9.42 19.32 -14.60
#